data_AF-A0A521INE0-F1
#
_entry.id   AF-A0A521INE0-F1
#
_cell.length_a   1.000
_cell.length_b   1.000
_cell.length_c   1.000
_cell.angle_alpha   90.00
_cell.angle_beta   90.00
_cell.angle_gamma   90.00
#
_symmetry.space_group_name_H-M   'P 1'
#
loop_
_entity.id
_entity.type
_entity.pdbx_description
1 polymer ?
#
loop_
_entity_poly.entity_id
_entity_poly.type
_entity_poly.pdbx_seq_one_letter_code
_entity_poly.pdbx_strand_id
1 'polypeptide(L)'
;MVEKKQHTSRDLLIHPGEFLAEIIEERGYSQKELAIRTGVTEKHISSVINGKSNITNEFAQKLAIALNTSSTLWINLQANYDSELFYIEQNENITIEERKIANKIKNSVENILGYKISGKQHNEDIHELRRALGLNNLTILKNISFNEKDNNLLINQTLSDIEIY
;
A
#
# COMPACT_ATOMS: atom_id res chain seq x y z
N MET A 1 13.44 -8.34 -15.54
CA MET A 1 12.28 -8.25 -14.62
C MET A 1 12.86 -8.29 -13.22
N VAL A 2 12.84 -7.17 -12.49
CA VAL A 2 13.42 -7.10 -11.13
C VAL A 2 12.32 -7.53 -10.17
N GLU A 3 12.54 -8.60 -9.40
CA GLU A 3 11.66 -9.01 -8.31
C GLU A 3 11.65 -7.91 -7.24
N LYS A 4 10.56 -7.15 -7.15
CA LYS A 4 10.32 -6.26 -6.01
C LYS A 4 10.09 -7.15 -4.79
N LYS A 5 11.10 -7.27 -3.93
CA LYS A 5 10.94 -7.83 -2.58
C LYS A 5 10.02 -6.88 -1.81
N GLN A 6 8.77 -7.27 -1.62
CA GLN A 6 7.82 -6.53 -0.80
C GLN A 6 8.21 -6.69 0.68
N HIS A 7 8.32 -5.57 1.40
CA HIS A 7 8.58 -5.58 2.84
C HIS A 7 7.31 -6.06 3.57
N THR A 8 7.36 -7.25 4.17
CA THR A 8 6.19 -7.92 4.78
C THR A 8 5.80 -7.40 6.17
N SER A 9 6.48 -6.37 6.67
CA SER A 9 6.30 -5.87 8.04
C SER A 9 6.61 -4.38 8.09
N ARG A 10 5.82 -3.63 8.87
CA ARG A 10 5.98 -2.17 9.08
C ARG A 10 7.39 -1.78 9.50
N ASP A 11 8.05 -2.62 10.30
CA ASP A 11 9.41 -2.39 10.80
C ASP A 11 10.51 -2.45 9.72
N LEU A 12 10.18 -2.96 8.52
CA LEU A 12 11.11 -3.03 7.39
C LEU A 12 10.84 -1.92 6.36
N LEU A 13 9.82 -1.09 6.58
CA LEU A 13 9.43 -0.03 5.67
C LEU A 13 10.29 1.21 5.92
N ILE A 14 11.08 1.60 4.92
CA ILE A 14 12.01 2.73 5.04
C ILE A 14 11.31 4.01 4.60
N HIS A 15 11.15 4.96 5.53
CA HIS A 15 10.59 6.26 5.20
C HIS A 15 11.58 7.08 4.34
N PRO A 16 11.13 7.85 3.33
CA PRO A 16 12.02 8.70 2.51
C PRO A 16 12.87 9.71 3.31
N GLY A 17 12.42 10.03 4.52
CA GLY A 17 13.13 10.85 5.48
C GLY A 17 14.43 10.22 6.02
N GLU A 18 14.52 8.90 6.08
CA GLU A 18 15.77 8.22 6.44
C GLU A 18 16.81 8.42 5.33
N PHE A 19 16.42 8.26 4.08
CA PHE A 19 17.28 8.57 2.93
C PHE A 19 17.70 10.05 2.89
N LEU A 20 16.80 10.96 3.30
CA LEU A 20 17.16 12.38 3.46
C LEU A 20 18.22 12.58 4.55
N ALA A 21 18.13 11.84 5.66
CA ALA A 21 19.11 11.89 6.75
C ALA A 21 20.50 11.44 6.28
N GLU A 22 20.56 10.34 5.52
CA GLU A 22 21.82 9.84 4.92
C GLU A 22 22.43 10.89 3.99
N ILE A 23 21.65 11.50 3.09
CA ILE A 23 22.16 12.53 2.17
C ILE A 23 22.72 13.75 2.90
N ILE A 24 22.05 14.23 3.96
CA ILE A 24 22.57 15.39 4.70
C ILE A 24 23.82 15.03 5.50
N GLU A 25 23.92 13.81 6.02
CA GLU A 25 25.10 13.33 6.73
C GLU A 25 26.30 13.22 5.77
N GLU A 26 26.13 12.60 4.60
CA GLU A 26 27.17 12.49 3.57
C GLU A 26 27.69 13.86 3.10
N ARG A 27 26.81 14.88 3.09
CA ARG A 27 27.15 16.25 2.71
C ARG A 27 27.68 17.11 3.86
N GLY A 28 27.67 16.59 5.08
CA GLY A 28 28.03 17.35 6.28
C GLY A 28 27.06 18.49 6.61
N TYR A 29 25.80 18.40 6.17
CA TYR A 29 24.77 19.38 6.47
C TYR A 29 24.07 19.05 7.79
N SER A 30 23.89 20.07 8.63
CA SER A 30 22.96 19.97 9.76
C SER A 30 21.51 20.08 9.27
N GLN A 31 20.54 19.59 10.07
CA GLN A 31 19.11 19.80 9.78
C GLN A 31 18.76 21.29 9.68
N LYS A 32 19.40 22.12 10.51
CA LYS A 32 19.31 23.58 10.47
C LYS A 32 19.80 24.17 9.15
N GLU A 33 20.94 23.69 8.64
CA GLU A 33 21.49 24.12 7.35
C GLU A 33 20.52 23.75 6.21
N LEU A 34 19.99 22.53 6.22
CA LEU A 34 19.00 22.11 5.21
C LEU A 34 17.72 22.96 5.29
N ALA A 35 17.25 23.27 6.50
CA ALA A 35 16.07 24.11 6.72
C ALA A 35 16.25 25.50 6.08
N ILE A 36 17.43 26.12 6.27
CA ILE A 36 17.77 27.41 5.66
C ILE A 36 17.75 27.30 4.13
N ARG A 37 18.39 26.28 3.56
CA ARG A 37 18.48 26.07 2.09
C ARG A 37 17.13 25.84 1.43
N THR A 38 16.23 25.15 2.13
CA THR A 38 14.90 24.79 1.62
C THR A 38 13.82 25.82 1.97
N GLY A 39 14.11 26.77 2.86
CA GLY A 39 13.15 27.78 3.33
C GLY A 39 12.02 27.19 4.18
N VAL A 40 12.26 26.06 4.86
CA VAL A 40 11.31 25.45 5.81
C VAL A 40 11.85 25.53 7.23
N THR A 41 11.04 25.16 8.22
CA THR A 41 11.50 25.14 9.61
C THR A 41 12.37 23.90 9.88
N GLU A 42 13.36 24.02 10.76
CA GLU A 42 14.16 22.88 11.22
C GLU A 42 13.28 21.78 11.84
N LYS A 43 12.20 22.17 12.53
CA LYS A 43 11.18 21.24 13.03
C LYS A 43 10.53 20.42 11.92
N HIS A 44 10.28 21.01 10.75
CA HIS A 44 9.74 20.29 9.61
C HIS A 44 10.74 19.26 9.08
N ILE A 45 12.01 19.65 8.90
CA ILE A 45 13.09 18.72 8.50
C ILE A 45 13.19 17.54 9.47
N SER A 46 13.24 17.84 10.78
CA SER A 46 13.29 16.83 11.83
C SER A 46 12.08 15.89 11.80
N SER A 47 10.88 16.43 11.56
CA SER A 47 9.65 15.63 11.45
C SER A 47 9.70 14.67 10.25
N VAL A 48 10.19 15.13 9.11
CA VAL A 48 10.34 14.31 7.90
C VAL A 48 11.38 13.20 8.13
N ILE A 49 12.56 13.54 8.65
CA ILE A 49 13.63 12.59 8.93
C ILE A 49 13.17 11.48 9.88
N ASN A 50 12.40 11.83 10.91
CA ASN A 50 11.86 10.87 11.87
C ASN A 50 10.59 10.14 11.39
N GLY A 51 10.24 10.22 10.10
CA GLY A 51 9.08 9.53 9.53
C GLY A 51 7.71 10.03 10.02
N LYS A 52 7.65 11.20 10.66
CA LYS A 52 6.40 11.80 11.19
C LYS A 52 5.70 12.69 10.18
N SER A 53 6.37 13.07 9.09
CA SER A 53 5.80 13.91 8.05
C SER A 53 6.27 13.45 6.67
N ASN A 54 5.33 13.40 5.75
CA ASN A 54 5.61 13.01 4.37
C ASN A 54 6.32 14.14 3.62
N ILE A 55 7.06 13.77 2.57
CA ILE A 55 7.62 14.71 1.61
C ILE A 55 6.52 15.11 0.62
N THR A 56 6.03 16.33 0.73
CA THR A 56 5.04 16.88 -0.22
C THR A 56 5.70 17.24 -1.55
N ASN A 57 4.91 17.40 -2.61
CA ASN A 57 5.41 17.85 -3.92
C ASN A 57 6.16 19.20 -3.82
N GLU A 58 5.66 20.13 -3.00
CA GLU A 58 6.33 21.42 -2.78
C GLU A 58 7.69 21.23 -2.09
N PHE A 59 7.74 20.39 -1.06
CA PHE A 59 8.99 20.13 -0.34
C PHE A 59 9.99 19.34 -1.19
N ALA A 60 9.52 18.41 -2.03
CA ALA A 60 10.33 17.70 -3.01
C ALA A 60 11.02 18.65 -4.00
N GLN A 61 10.33 19.71 -4.46
CA GLN A 61 10.96 20.73 -5.31
C GLN A 61 12.02 21.54 -4.55
N LYS A 62 11.75 21.90 -3.30
CA LYS A 62 12.73 22.59 -2.44
C LYS A 62 13.97 21.73 -2.19
N LEU A 63 13.80 20.44 -1.92
CA LEU A 63 14.90 19.47 -1.76
C LEU A 63 15.69 19.30 -3.06
N ALA A 64 15.02 19.20 -4.20
CA ALA A 64 15.66 19.08 -5.51
C ALA A 64 16.66 20.23 -5.75
N ILE A 65 16.23 21.47 -5.47
CA ILE A 65 17.07 22.66 -5.62
C ILE A 65 18.18 22.68 -4.56
N ALA A 66 17.85 22.50 -3.28
CA ALA A 66 18.80 22.59 -2.17
C ALA A 66 19.90 21.52 -2.22
N LEU A 67 19.56 20.33 -2.74
CA LEU A 67 20.45 19.18 -2.80
C LEU A 67 20.96 18.90 -4.22
N ASN A 68 20.60 19.71 -5.23
CA ASN A 68 20.95 19.42 -6.63
C ASN A 68 20.57 17.97 -7.03
N THR A 69 19.32 17.60 -6.73
CA THR A 69 18.71 16.30 -7.03
C THR A 69 17.45 16.49 -7.89
N SER A 70 16.74 15.42 -8.23
CA SER A 70 15.46 15.50 -8.94
C SER A 70 14.28 15.54 -7.97
N SER A 71 13.29 16.41 -8.22
CA SER A 71 12.04 16.41 -7.46
C SER A 71 11.26 15.11 -7.65
N THR A 72 11.31 14.52 -8.84
CA THR A 72 10.70 13.23 -9.16
C THR A 72 11.26 12.10 -8.31
N LEU A 73 12.54 12.15 -7.94
CA LEU A 73 13.14 11.15 -7.06
C LEU A 73 12.44 11.15 -5.70
N TRP A 74 12.29 12.31 -5.07
CA TRP A 74 11.62 12.44 -3.77
C TRP A 74 10.14 12.06 -3.81
N ILE A 75 9.44 12.46 -4.87
CA ILE A 75 8.04 12.10 -5.09
C ILE A 75 7.89 10.58 -5.22
N ASN A 76 8.76 9.94 -6.00
CA ASN A 76 8.72 8.50 -6.20
C ASN A 76 9.06 7.73 -4.91
N LEU A 77 10.02 8.21 -4.11
CA LEU A 77 10.31 7.63 -2.80
C LEU A 77 9.09 7.68 -1.88
N GLN A 78 8.43 8.84 -1.78
CA GLN A 78 7.21 8.97 -0.97
C GLN A 78 6.07 8.11 -1.50
N ALA A 79 5.84 8.08 -2.80
CA ALA A 79 4.78 7.27 -3.40
C ALA A 79 5.00 5.76 -3.17
N ASN A 80 6.25 5.30 -3.27
CA ASN A 80 6.59 3.90 -2.97
C ASN A 80 6.33 3.58 -1.49
N TYR A 81 6.80 4.44 -0.59
CA TYR A 81 6.56 4.28 0.85
C TYR A 81 5.06 4.25 1.18
N ASP A 82 4.28 5.20 0.67
CA ASP A 82 2.83 5.29 0.92
C ASP A 82 2.12 4.03 0.38
N SER A 83 2.52 3.53 -0.79
CA SER A 83 1.96 2.32 -1.38
C SER A 83 2.25 1.07 -0.55
N GLU A 84 3.47 0.94 -0.02
CA GLU A 84 3.85 -0.21 0.80
C GLU A 84 3.21 -0.14 2.19
N LEU A 85 3.14 1.04 2.80
CA LEU A 85 2.43 1.27 4.05
C LEU A 85 0.96 0.88 3.92
N PHE A 86 0.31 1.34 2.84
CA PHE A 86 -1.08 0.99 2.57
C PHE A 86 -1.25 -0.52 2.42
N TYR A 87 -0.36 -1.20 1.69
CA TYR A 87 -0.41 -2.66 1.55
C TYR A 87 -0.31 -3.38 2.90
N ILE A 88 0.65 -2.98 3.75
CA ILE A 88 0.82 -3.56 5.08
C ILE A 88 -0.43 -3.33 5.95
N GLU A 89 -0.98 -2.12 5.92
CA GLU A 89 -2.22 -1.79 6.63
C GLU A 89 -3.42 -2.61 6.14
N GLN A 90 -3.53 -2.81 4.83
CA GLN A 90 -4.59 -3.65 4.28
C GLN A 90 -4.47 -5.11 4.73
N ASN A 91 -3.24 -5.62 4.84
CA ASN A 91 -2.99 -6.99 5.30
C ASN A 91 -3.27 -7.16 6.80
N GLU A 92 -2.94 -6.15 7.62
CA GLU A 92 -3.19 -6.12 9.06
C GLU A 92 -4.69 -5.99 9.40
N ASN A 93 -5.46 -5.29 8.55
CA ASN A 93 -6.89 -5.05 8.76
C ASN A 93 -7.80 -6.21 8.34
N ILE A 94 -7.25 -7.36 7.93
CA ILE A 94 -8.06 -8.53 7.59
C ILE A 94 -8.65 -9.14 8.86
N THR A 95 -9.97 -9.03 8.97
CA THR A 95 -10.71 -9.54 10.13
C THR A 95 -10.88 -11.06 10.06
N ILE A 96 -11.12 -11.67 11.23
CA ILE A 96 -11.46 -13.10 11.33
C ILE A 96 -12.70 -13.45 10.48
N GLU A 97 -13.69 -12.57 10.46
CA GLU A 97 -14.92 -12.76 9.67
C GLU A 97 -14.64 -12.75 8.17
N GLU A 98 -13.78 -11.85 7.71
CA GLU A 98 -13.37 -11.80 6.31
C GLU A 98 -12.63 -13.07 5.89
N ARG A 99 -11.74 -13.58 6.75
CA ARG A 99 -11.03 -14.85 6.52
C ARG A 99 -11.99 -16.03 6.43
N LYS A 100 -13.05 -16.07 7.25
CA LYS A 100 -14.09 -17.11 7.16
C LYS A 100 -14.82 -17.06 5.82
N ILE A 101 -15.17 -15.86 5.36
CA ILE A 101 -15.85 -15.67 4.08
C ILE A 101 -14.94 -16.06 2.92
N ALA A 102 -13.67 -15.63 2.94
CA ALA A 102 -12.66 -16.00 1.96
C ALA A 102 -12.57 -17.52 1.81
N ASN A 103 -12.42 -18.26 2.92
CA ASN A 103 -12.37 -19.72 2.91
C ASN A 103 -13.64 -20.38 2.32
N LYS A 104 -14.80 -19.77 2.53
CA LYS A 104 -16.07 -20.30 2.01
C LYS A 104 -16.20 -20.10 0.50
N ILE A 105 -15.76 -18.96 -0.03
CA ILE A 105 -15.94 -18.59 -1.44
C ILE A 105 -14.77 -19.00 -2.32
N LYS A 106 -13.59 -19.29 -1.74
CA LYS A 106 -12.34 -19.54 -2.48
C LYS A 106 -12.49 -20.55 -3.61
N ASN A 107 -12.92 -21.77 -3.29
CA ASN A 107 -13.07 -22.83 -4.29
C ASN A 107 -14.06 -22.47 -5.39
N SER A 108 -15.16 -21.81 -5.00
CA SER A 108 -16.20 -21.38 -5.93
C SER A 108 -15.69 -20.32 -6.91
N VAL A 109 -14.91 -19.35 -6.41
CA VAL A 109 -14.27 -18.31 -7.23
C VAL A 109 -13.16 -18.90 -8.11
N GLU A 110 -12.34 -19.81 -7.59
CA GLU A 110 -11.32 -20.53 -8.38
C GLU A 110 -11.93 -21.31 -9.56
N ASN A 111 -13.08 -21.94 -9.33
CA ASN A 111 -13.80 -22.66 -10.38
C ASN A 111 -14.33 -21.73 -11.47
N ILE A 112 -14.82 -20.54 -11.11
CA ILE A 112 -15.29 -19.54 -12.09
C ILE A 112 -14.12 -18.96 -12.88
N LEU A 113 -13.03 -18.59 -12.19
CA LEU A 113 -11.87 -17.94 -12.80
C LEU A 113 -11.00 -18.91 -13.62
N GLY A 114 -11.11 -20.22 -13.38
CA GLY A 114 -10.31 -21.24 -14.06
C GLY A 114 -8.83 -21.26 -13.65
N TYR A 115 -8.46 -20.58 -12.57
CA TYR A 115 -7.12 -20.64 -11.98
C TYR A 115 -7.18 -20.73 -10.45
N LYS A 116 -6.13 -21.30 -9.85
CA LYS A 116 -6.03 -21.43 -8.39
C LYS A 116 -5.51 -20.15 -7.75
N ILE A 117 -6.16 -19.72 -6.68
CA ILE A 117 -5.74 -18.59 -5.86
C ILE A 117 -4.78 -19.12 -4.79
N SER A 118 -3.49 -19.10 -5.12
CA SER A 118 -2.41 -19.52 -4.23
C SER A 118 -1.64 -18.31 -3.70
N GLY A 119 -1.94 -17.91 -2.47
CA GLY A 119 -1.08 -16.98 -1.73
C GLY A 119 0.18 -17.69 -1.23
N LYS A 120 1.37 -17.16 -1.55
CA LYS A 120 2.64 -17.61 -0.94
C LYS A 120 2.86 -16.95 0.43
N GLN A 121 2.21 -15.81 0.68
CA GLN A 121 2.27 -15.05 1.94
C GLN A 121 0.94 -15.05 2.71
N HIS A 122 1.03 -14.66 3.98
CA HIS A 122 -0.12 -14.54 4.89
C HIS A 122 -1.17 -13.58 4.29
N ASN A 123 -2.38 -14.10 4.04
CA ASN A 123 -3.56 -13.39 3.54
C ASN A 123 -3.55 -12.98 2.06
N GLU A 124 -2.51 -13.32 1.29
CA GLU A 124 -2.41 -12.95 -0.13
C GLU A 124 -3.57 -13.52 -0.97
N ASP A 125 -4.13 -14.66 -0.58
CA ASP A 125 -5.33 -15.22 -1.20
C ASP A 125 -6.59 -14.38 -0.97
N ILE A 126 -6.69 -13.68 0.16
CA ILE A 126 -7.80 -12.76 0.45
C ILE A 126 -7.68 -11.51 -0.43
N HIS A 127 -6.46 -10.99 -0.66
CA HIS A 127 -6.26 -9.87 -1.58
C HIS A 127 -6.58 -10.22 -3.03
N GLU A 128 -6.19 -11.40 -3.48
CA GLU A 128 -6.55 -11.90 -4.81
C GLU A 128 -8.06 -12.10 -4.95
N LEU A 129 -8.74 -12.61 -3.91
CA LEU A 129 -10.21 -12.71 -3.89
C LEU A 129 -10.87 -11.34 -3.94
N ARG A 130 -10.38 -10.36 -3.16
CA ARG A 130 -10.84 -8.96 -3.22
C ARG A 130 -10.72 -8.40 -4.63
N ARG A 131 -9.57 -8.62 -5.27
CA ARG A 131 -9.29 -8.13 -6.62
C ARG A 131 -10.19 -8.78 -7.67
N ALA A 132 -10.28 -10.12 -7.67
CA ALA A 132 -11.09 -10.86 -8.64
C ALA A 132 -12.59 -10.53 -8.53
N LEU A 133 -13.06 -10.21 -7.33
CA LEU A 133 -14.45 -9.83 -7.08
C LEU A 133 -14.68 -8.31 -7.16
N GLY A 134 -13.65 -7.49 -7.35
CA GLY A 134 -13.77 -6.03 -7.34
C GLY A 134 -14.20 -5.44 -5.99
N LEU A 135 -13.91 -6.12 -4.88
CA LEU A 135 -14.36 -5.75 -3.54
C LEU A 135 -13.20 -5.34 -2.64
N ASN A 136 -13.32 -4.19 -1.97
CA ASN A 136 -12.33 -3.78 -0.97
C ASN A 136 -12.42 -4.56 0.35
N ASN A 137 -13.53 -5.27 0.60
CA ASN A 137 -13.74 -6.06 1.81
C ASN A 137 -14.72 -7.22 1.55
N LEU A 138 -14.31 -8.46 1.82
CA LEU A 138 -15.14 -9.63 1.59
C LEU A 138 -16.30 -9.77 2.60
N THR A 139 -16.30 -9.03 3.71
CA THR A 139 -17.42 -9.03 4.66
C THR A 139 -18.72 -8.47 4.09
N ILE A 140 -18.65 -7.71 3.00
CA ILE A 140 -19.81 -7.30 2.21
C ILE A 140 -20.59 -8.55 1.72
N LEU A 141 -19.89 -9.67 1.55
CA LEU A 141 -20.45 -10.94 1.08
C LEU A 141 -21.05 -11.82 2.18
N LYS A 142 -21.19 -11.30 3.40
CA LYS A 142 -21.75 -12.04 4.54
C LYS A 142 -23.14 -12.65 4.25
N ASN A 143 -23.87 -12.05 3.31
CA ASN A 143 -25.21 -12.47 2.90
C ASN A 143 -25.28 -13.04 1.47
N ILE A 144 -24.16 -13.43 0.85
CA ILE A 144 -24.18 -14.02 -0.49
C ILE A 144 -24.70 -15.45 -0.48
N SER A 145 -25.60 -15.72 -1.42
CA SER A 145 -25.96 -17.06 -1.88
C SER A 145 -25.21 -17.34 -3.18
N PHE A 146 -24.37 -18.38 -3.20
CA PHE A 146 -23.66 -18.77 -4.42
C PHE A 146 -24.58 -19.65 -5.27
N ASN A 147 -24.81 -19.27 -6.54
CA ASN A 147 -25.55 -20.10 -7.48
C ASN A 147 -24.55 -20.75 -8.47
N GLU A 148 -24.25 -22.03 -8.23
CA GLU A 148 -23.32 -22.82 -9.05
C GLU A 148 -23.79 -23.02 -10.50
N LYS A 149 -25.09 -22.83 -10.80
CA LYS A 149 -25.64 -23.07 -12.14
C LYS A 149 -25.41 -21.91 -13.11
N ASP A 150 -25.34 -20.69 -12.59
CA ASP A 150 -25.26 -19.47 -13.41
C ASP A 150 -23.89 -18.80 -13.34
N ASN A 151 -22.92 -19.40 -12.63
CA ASN A 151 -21.60 -18.81 -12.34
C ASN A 151 -21.68 -17.38 -11.77
N ASN A 152 -22.74 -17.08 -10.99
CA ASN A 152 -23.02 -15.73 -10.51
C ASN A 152 -23.08 -15.65 -8.98
N LEU A 153 -22.47 -14.60 -8.43
CA LEU A 153 -22.51 -14.24 -7.01
C LEU A 153 -23.70 -13.31 -6.75
N LEU A 154 -24.77 -13.83 -6.14
CA LEU A 154 -25.96 -13.03 -5.81
C LEU A 154 -25.86 -12.47 -4.39
N ILE A 155 -25.77 -11.15 -4.26
CA ILE A 155 -25.78 -10.45 -2.97
C ILE A 155 -27.22 -10.14 -2.56
N ASN A 156 -27.66 -10.65 -1.40
CA ASN A 156 -29.02 -10.44 -0.90
C ASN A 156 -29.30 -9.01 -0.36
N GLN A 157 -28.41 -8.05 -0.58
CA GLN A 157 -28.66 -6.62 -0.39
C GLN A 157 -27.97 -5.86 -1.52
N THR A 158 -28.77 -5.20 -2.36
CA THR A 158 -28.44 -4.42 -3.57
C THR A 158 -26.97 -4.06 -3.77
N LEU A 159 -26.27 -4.97 -4.45
CA LEU A 159 -25.21 -4.69 -5.43
C LEU A 159 -25.53 -5.63 -6.60
N SER A 160 -26.54 -5.23 -7.38
CA SER A 160 -26.85 -5.90 -8.64
C SER A 160 -25.59 -5.83 -9.50
N ASP A 161 -25.07 -7.02 -9.82
CA ASP A 161 -24.05 -7.27 -10.82
C ASP A 161 -22.61 -6.92 -10.39
N ILE A 162 -22.04 -7.73 -9.50
CA ILE A 162 -20.58 -7.88 -9.47
C ILE A 162 -20.19 -8.61 -10.77
N GLU A 163 -19.86 -7.84 -11.80
CA GLU A 163 -19.10 -8.35 -12.93
C GLU A 163 -17.70 -8.74 -12.44
N ILE A 164 -17.32 -10.00 -12.68
CA ILE A 164 -15.98 -10.50 -12.41
C ILE A 164 -15.06 -9.95 -13.51
N TYR A 165 -14.06 -9.17 -13.14
CA TYR A 165 -13.12 -8.50 -14.05
C TYR A 165 -11.82 -9.29 -14.27
#